data_AF-A0A4U6BAB5-F1
#
_entry.id   AF-A0A4U6BAB5-F1
#
_cell.length_a   1.000
_cell.length_b   1.000
_cell.length_c   1.000
_cell.angle_alpha   90.00
_cell.angle_beta   90.00
_cell.angle_gamma   90.00
#
_symmetry.space_group_name_H-M   'P 1'
#
loop_
_entity.id
_entity.type
_entity.pdbx_description
1 polymer ?
#
loop_
_entity_poly.entity_id
_entity_poly.type
_entity_poly.pdbx_seq_one_letter_code
_entity_poly.pdbx_strand_id
1 'polypeptide(L)'
;MTDVLFYHLTESKLEDALPALLEKSVERGWRVVVQTNEPARRDFLDAHLWTYREDSFLPHGSDAGVMAEAQPVLLTAGSDNPNDAKVRFLVDGAEPPPVSDYERIVFMFDGYDPLQLENARAQWKRLKGEGHALTYWQQSEDGRWVKKA
;
A
#
# COMPACT_ATOMS: atom_id res chain seq x y z
N MET A 1 -16.44 -0.52 -9.53
CA MET A 1 -16.29 -1.54 -8.47
C MET A 1 -14.83 -1.56 -8.11
N THR A 2 -14.48 -1.26 -6.86
CA THR A 2 -13.09 -1.21 -6.40
C THR A 2 -12.55 -2.61 -6.17
N ASP A 3 -11.38 -2.91 -6.73
CA ASP A 3 -10.62 -4.12 -6.41
C ASP A 3 -9.89 -3.89 -5.09
N VAL A 4 -10.11 -4.77 -4.11
CA VAL A 4 -9.44 -4.67 -2.81
C VAL A 4 -8.54 -5.89 -2.61
N LEU A 5 -7.25 -5.65 -2.47
CA LEU A 5 -6.25 -6.69 -2.32
C LEU A 5 -5.67 -6.65 -0.90
N PHE A 6 -5.52 -7.82 -0.30
CA PHE A 6 -4.89 -8.02 0.99
C PHE A 6 -3.60 -8.81 0.78
N TYR A 7 -2.46 -8.21 1.10
CA TYR A 7 -1.13 -8.81 1.01
C TYR A 7 -0.60 -9.07 2.43
N HIS A 8 -0.48 -10.34 2.77
CA HIS A 8 0.04 -10.80 4.05
C HIS A 8 1.53 -11.11 3.91
N LEU A 9 2.33 -10.29 4.56
CA LEU A 9 3.78 -10.39 4.63
C LEU A 9 4.14 -11.45 5.67
N THR A 10 4.61 -12.62 5.23
CA THR A 10 5.03 -13.70 6.14
C THR A 10 6.51 -14.05 6.00
N GLU A 11 7.17 -13.61 4.94
CA GLU A 11 8.58 -13.92 4.67
C GLU A 11 9.47 -12.68 4.50
N SER A 12 8.89 -11.55 4.09
CA SER A 12 9.64 -10.30 3.89
C SER A 12 9.06 -9.16 4.70
N LYS A 13 9.88 -8.13 4.95
CA LYS A 13 9.36 -6.89 5.51
C LYS A 13 8.58 -6.10 4.46
N LEU A 14 7.84 -5.09 4.93
CA LEU A 14 7.11 -4.18 4.06
C LEU A 14 8.07 -3.48 3.08
N GLU A 15 9.20 -2.99 3.60
CA GLU A 15 10.25 -2.25 2.90
C GLU A 15 10.84 -3.01 1.73
N ASP A 16 10.85 -4.34 1.81
CA ASP A 16 11.39 -5.22 0.78
C ASP A 16 10.32 -5.55 -0.29
N ALA A 17 9.06 -5.69 0.13
CA ALA A 17 7.96 -6.09 -0.75
C ALA A 17 7.28 -4.92 -1.47
N LEU A 18 7.12 -3.78 -0.79
CA LEU A 18 6.39 -2.62 -1.28
C LEU A 18 6.98 -2.06 -2.59
N PRO A 19 8.31 -1.87 -2.74
CA PRO A 19 8.88 -1.22 -3.93
C PRO A 19 8.48 -1.93 -5.22
N ALA A 20 8.56 -3.26 -5.27
CA ALA A 20 8.22 -4.04 -6.46
C ALA A 20 6.73 -3.95 -6.85
N LEU A 21 5.83 -3.70 -5.88
CA LEU A 21 4.40 -3.48 -6.16
C LEU A 21 4.13 -2.05 -6.65
N LEU A 22 4.89 -1.07 -6.16
CA LEU A 22 4.82 0.32 -6.61
C LEU A 22 5.39 0.47 -8.03
N GLU A 23 6.55 -0.13 -8.32
CA GLU A 23 7.14 -0.17 -9.67
C GLU A 23 6.12 -0.68 -10.69
N LYS A 24 5.50 -1.83 -10.41
CA LYS A 24 4.46 -2.41 -11.29
C LYS A 24 3.23 -1.51 -11.47
N SER A 25 2.91 -0.69 -10.47
CA SER A 25 1.79 0.26 -10.57
C SER A 25 2.16 1.42 -11.48
N VAL A 26 3.36 1.97 -11.32
CA VAL A 26 3.88 3.05 -12.16
C VAL A 26 4.10 2.59 -13.61
N GLU A 27 4.61 1.37 -13.83
CA GLU A 27 4.75 0.75 -15.15
C GLU A 27 3.42 0.64 -15.91
N ARG A 28 2.31 0.51 -15.18
CA ARG A 28 0.95 0.50 -15.73
C ARG A 28 0.37 1.90 -15.95
N GLY A 29 1.12 2.95 -15.64
CA GLY A 29 0.69 4.34 -15.72
C GLY A 29 -0.23 4.77 -14.57
N TRP A 30 -0.30 4.00 -13.48
CA TRP A 30 -1.14 4.38 -12.34
C TRP A 30 -0.46 5.40 -11.44
N ARG A 31 -1.27 6.35 -10.97
CA ARG A 31 -0.92 7.21 -9.83
C ARG A 31 -1.28 6.50 -8.54
N VAL A 32 -0.35 6.52 -7.60
CA VAL A 32 -0.42 5.77 -6.34
C VAL A 32 -0.32 6.71 -5.16
N VAL A 33 -1.06 6.41 -4.11
CA VAL A 33 -0.84 6.98 -2.78
C VAL A 33 -0.55 5.86 -1.77
N VAL A 34 0.52 6.02 -0.99
CA VAL A 34 0.92 5.10 0.08
C VAL A 34 0.61 5.79 1.41
N GLN A 35 -0.32 5.23 2.17
CA GLN A 35 -0.75 5.77 3.45
C GLN A 35 -0.15 4.97 4.60
N THR A 36 0.60 5.67 5.46
CA THR A 36 1.10 5.15 6.73
C THR A 36 0.18 5.59 7.87
N ASN A 37 0.35 4.99 9.05
CA ASN A 37 -0.38 5.37 10.26
C ASN A 37 0.16 6.65 10.92
N GLU A 38 1.42 7.01 10.67
CA GLU A 38 2.07 8.19 11.26
C GLU A 38 3.13 8.84 10.35
N PRO A 39 3.44 10.14 10.54
CA PRO A 39 4.42 10.86 9.72
C PRO A 39 5.84 10.30 9.79
N ALA A 40 6.29 9.83 10.96
CA ALA A 40 7.62 9.26 11.11
C ALA A 40 7.82 8.04 10.20
N ARG A 41 6.76 7.22 10.05
CA ARG A 41 6.76 6.06 9.18
C ARG A 41 6.73 6.43 7.70
N ARG A 42 5.95 7.46 7.33
CA ARG A 42 5.96 8.06 5.99
C ARG A 42 7.36 8.49 5.59
N ASP A 43 8.04 9.25 6.46
CA ASP A 43 9.37 9.82 6.18
C ASP A 43 10.44 8.74 6.07
N PHE A 44 10.33 7.68 6.90
CA PHE A 44 11.19 6.52 6.78
C PHE A 44 11.03 5.81 5.43
N LEU A 45 9.79 5.58 4.97
CA LEU A 45 9.55 4.94 3.68
C LEU A 45 10.00 5.83 2.51
N ASP A 46 9.80 7.14 2.60
CA ASP A 46 10.28 8.11 1.58
C ASP A 46 11.80 8.01 1.43
N ALA A 47 12.55 8.02 2.53
CA ALA A 47 14.00 7.84 2.48
C ALA A 47 14.40 6.46 1.91
N HIS A 48 13.72 5.39 2.34
CA HIS A 48 14.04 4.02 1.91
C HIS A 48 13.81 3.81 0.40
N LEU A 49 12.72 4.32 -0.15
CA LEU A 49 12.36 4.16 -1.56
C LEU A 49 13.35 4.84 -2.53
N TRP A 50 14.22 5.73 -2.05
CA TRP A 50 15.35 6.25 -2.84
C TRP A 50 16.57 5.34 -2.87
N THR A 51 16.71 4.42 -1.91
CA THR A 51 17.93 3.63 -1.72
C THR A 51 17.74 2.12 -1.72
N TYR A 52 16.50 1.63 -1.88
CA TYR A 52 16.21 0.19 -1.75
C TYR A 52 16.92 -0.69 -2.79
N ARG A 53 17.29 -0.14 -3.96
CA ARG A 53 18.08 -0.82 -4.99
C ARG A 53 18.89 0.18 -5.80
N GLU A 54 20.18 -0.05 -5.95
CA GLU A 54 21.14 0.92 -6.56
C GLU A 54 20.78 1.34 -7.99
N ASP A 55 20.15 0.46 -8.77
CA ASP A 55 19.77 0.68 -10.17
C ASP A 55 18.27 0.96 -10.36
N SER A 56 17.56 1.31 -9.28
CA SER A 56 16.14 1.63 -9.33
C SER A 56 15.87 3.12 -9.42
N PHE A 57 14.76 3.46 -10.08
CA PHE A 57 14.19 4.79 -10.02
C PHE A 57 12.67 4.69 -9.92
N LEU A 58 12.16 4.93 -8.71
CA LEU A 58 10.74 5.02 -8.44
C LEU A 58 10.40 6.50 -8.19
N PRO A 59 9.76 7.22 -9.13
CA PRO A 59 9.45 8.63 -8.93
C PRO A 59 8.38 8.79 -7.84
N HIS A 60 8.79 9.31 -6.68
CA HIS A 60 7.93 9.48 -5.53
C HIS A 60 8.26 10.76 -4.74
N GLY A 61 7.36 11.12 -3.83
CA GLY A 61 7.60 12.12 -2.79
C GLY A 61 6.52 12.05 -1.72
N SER A 62 6.63 12.89 -0.69
CA SER A 62 5.69 12.93 0.43
C SER A 62 4.72 14.12 0.38
N ASP A 63 3.62 14.01 1.11
CA ASP A 63 2.64 15.08 1.35
C ASP A 63 3.17 16.24 2.22
N ALA A 64 4.35 16.09 2.82
CA ALA A 64 5.10 17.20 3.44
C ALA A 64 6.05 17.92 2.45
N GLY A 65 6.26 17.35 1.27
CA GLY A 65 7.11 17.91 0.23
C GLY A 65 6.43 18.98 -0.63
N VAL A 66 7.21 19.59 -1.51
CA VAL A 66 6.68 20.49 -2.54
C VAL A 66 6.08 19.68 -3.69
N MET A 67 5.03 20.22 -4.32
CA MET A 67 4.38 19.61 -5.49
C MET A 67 3.89 18.17 -5.23
N ALA A 68 3.32 17.90 -4.05
CA ALA A 68 2.74 16.62 -3.68
C ALA A 68 1.71 16.13 -4.73
N GLU A 69 0.94 17.06 -5.29
CA GLU A 69 -0.05 16.85 -6.34
C GLU A 69 0.54 16.37 -7.67
N ALA A 70 1.85 16.53 -7.89
CA ALA A 70 2.54 16.11 -9.12
C ALA A 70 3.21 14.73 -9.00
N GLN A 71 3.30 14.16 -7.79
CA GLN A 71 4.03 12.91 -7.58
C GLN A 71 3.29 11.70 -8.18
N PRO A 72 3.95 10.83 -8.97
CA PRO A 72 3.37 9.57 -9.45
C PRO A 72 3.05 8.61 -8.30
N VAL A 73 3.95 8.54 -7.32
CA VAL A 73 3.74 7.86 -6.04
C VAL A 73 3.84 8.90 -4.92
N LEU A 74 2.76 9.08 -4.17
CA LEU A 74 2.71 10.01 -3.04
C LEU A 74 2.69 9.23 -1.73
N LEU A 75 3.60 9.53 -0.80
CA LEU A 75 3.53 9.03 0.57
C LEU A 75 2.80 10.03 1.46
N THR A 76 1.88 9.53 2.30
CA THR A 76 1.08 10.36 3.20
C THR A 76 0.87 9.66 4.54
N ALA A 77 0.68 10.44 5.60
CA ALA A 77 0.17 9.94 6.88
C ALA A 77 -1.31 10.32 7.11
N GLY A 78 -1.94 10.93 6.11
CA GLY A 78 -3.33 11.37 6.13
C GLY A 78 -4.21 10.61 5.13
N SER A 79 -5.50 10.95 5.13
CA SER A 79 -6.50 10.36 4.24
C SER A 79 -6.64 11.08 2.89
N ASP A 80 -5.97 12.22 2.72
CA ASP A 80 -6.09 13.05 1.52
C ASP A 80 -5.49 12.36 0.28
N ASN A 81 -5.95 12.78 -0.90
CA ASN A 81 -5.52 12.26 -2.20
C ASN A 81 -5.15 13.38 -3.18
N PRO A 82 -4.17 14.24 -2.86
CA PRO A 82 -3.87 15.43 -3.66
C PRO A 82 -3.27 15.09 -5.03
N ASN A 83 -2.72 13.89 -5.20
CA ASN A 83 -2.20 13.41 -6.48
C ASN A 83 -3.24 12.64 -7.33
N ASP A 84 -4.53 12.71 -6.99
CA ASP A 84 -5.61 12.01 -7.72
C ASP A 84 -5.27 10.53 -8.01
N ALA A 85 -4.65 9.85 -7.04
CA ALA A 85 -4.27 8.46 -7.18
C ALA A 85 -5.50 7.57 -7.37
N LYS A 86 -5.40 6.61 -8.30
CA LYS A 86 -6.42 5.58 -8.53
C LYS A 86 -6.13 4.30 -7.75
N VAL A 87 -4.90 4.18 -7.24
CA VAL A 87 -4.47 3.07 -6.39
C VAL A 87 -4.02 3.61 -5.03
N ARG A 88 -4.52 3.05 -3.94
CA ARG A 88 -4.04 3.37 -2.59
C ARG A 88 -3.49 2.13 -1.90
N PHE A 89 -2.28 2.24 -1.37
CA PHE A 89 -1.67 1.26 -0.47
C PHE A 89 -1.86 1.73 0.96
N LEU A 90 -2.36 0.85 1.82
CA LEU A 90 -2.49 1.04 3.26
C LEU A 90 -1.46 0.14 3.91
N VAL A 91 -0.57 0.75 4.68
CA VAL A 91 0.55 0.06 5.34
C VAL A 91 0.59 0.42 6.82
N ASP A 92 1.30 -0.40 7.61
CA ASP A 92 1.51 -0.16 9.04
C ASP A 92 0.21 0.05 9.84
N GLY A 93 -0.86 -0.63 9.42
CA GLY A 93 -2.17 -0.53 10.07
C GLY A 93 -2.94 0.77 9.81
N ALA A 94 -2.60 1.53 8.76
CA ALA A 94 -3.33 2.73 8.37
C ALA A 94 -4.82 2.43 8.08
N GLU A 95 -5.71 3.28 8.62
CA GLU A 95 -7.15 3.19 8.38
C GLU A 95 -7.50 3.75 6.98
N PRO A 96 -8.25 3.01 6.15
CA PRO A 96 -8.54 3.45 4.80
C PRO A 96 -9.53 4.63 4.77
N PRO A 97 -9.36 5.61 3.87
CA PRO A 97 -10.45 6.52 3.49
C PRO A 97 -11.58 5.75 2.77
N PRO A 98 -12.69 6.41 2.40
CA PRO A 98 -13.72 5.79 1.58
C PRO A 98 -13.14 5.08 0.34
N VAL A 99 -13.26 3.75 0.29
CA VAL A 99 -12.58 2.91 -0.71
C VAL A 99 -13.16 3.06 -2.12
N SER A 100 -14.41 3.53 -2.23
CA SER A 100 -15.15 3.59 -3.50
C SER A 100 -14.59 4.61 -4.49
N ASP A 101 -13.75 5.54 -4.04
CA ASP A 101 -13.11 6.57 -4.87
C ASP A 101 -11.90 6.02 -5.64
N TYR A 102 -11.48 4.79 -5.33
CA TYR A 102 -10.32 4.14 -5.90
C TYR A 102 -10.71 3.03 -6.86
N GLU A 103 -9.90 2.84 -7.91
CA GLU A 103 -9.96 1.64 -8.74
C GLU A 103 -9.40 0.43 -7.98
N ARG A 104 -8.36 0.66 -7.17
CA ARG A 104 -7.71 -0.38 -6.38
C ARG A 104 -7.26 0.08 -5.01
N ILE A 105 -7.56 -0.73 -4.01
CA ILE A 105 -7.03 -0.60 -2.66
C ILE A 105 -6.14 -1.81 -2.37
N VAL A 106 -4.98 -1.57 -1.77
CA VAL A 106 -4.02 -2.61 -1.38
C VAL A 106 -3.73 -2.47 0.12
N PHE A 107 -4.16 -3.42 0.91
CA PHE A 107 -3.73 -3.56 2.30
C PHE A 107 -2.47 -4.42 2.35
N MET A 108 -1.38 -3.91 2.93
CA MET A 108 -0.20 -4.72 3.25
C MET A 108 -0.06 -4.77 4.77
N PHE A 109 0.07 -5.98 5.32
CA PHE A 109 0.14 -6.17 6.77
C PHE A 109 1.14 -7.27 7.13
N ASP A 110 1.83 -7.03 8.25
CA ASP A 110 2.81 -7.95 8.82
C ASP A 110 2.12 -9.13 9.53
N GLY A 111 2.48 -10.35 9.15
CA GLY A 111 2.00 -11.59 9.75
C GLY A 111 2.52 -11.88 11.15
N TYR A 112 3.54 -11.14 11.59
CA TYR A 112 4.10 -11.24 12.93
C TYR A 112 3.61 -10.14 13.87
N ASP A 113 2.78 -9.21 13.38
CA ASP A 113 2.12 -8.18 14.18
C ASP A 113 0.64 -8.56 14.42
N PRO A 114 0.27 -8.97 15.65
CA PRO A 114 -1.10 -9.34 15.98
C PRO A 114 -2.12 -8.23 15.72
N LEU A 115 -1.75 -6.97 15.95
CA LEU A 115 -2.66 -5.83 15.79
C LEU A 115 -2.97 -5.60 14.31
N GLN A 116 -1.97 -5.67 13.44
CA GLN A 116 -2.18 -5.55 12.00
C GLN A 116 -3.02 -6.72 11.44
N LEU A 117 -2.81 -7.94 11.95
CA LEU A 117 -3.63 -9.09 11.57
C LEU A 117 -5.10 -8.92 11.97
N GLU A 118 -5.36 -8.45 13.19
CA GLU A 118 -6.72 -8.17 13.66
C GLU A 118 -7.40 -7.08 12.81
N ASN A 119 -6.68 -5.99 12.54
CA ASN A 119 -7.17 -4.89 11.70
C ASN A 119 -7.48 -5.38 10.27
N ALA A 120 -6.58 -6.14 9.64
CA ALA A 120 -6.79 -6.69 8.31
C ALA A 120 -8.03 -7.60 8.25
N ARG A 121 -8.25 -8.44 9.27
CA ARG A 121 -9.45 -9.29 9.37
C ARG A 121 -10.73 -8.46 9.53
N ALA A 122 -10.69 -7.40 10.32
CA ALA A 122 -11.83 -6.50 10.51
C ALA A 122 -12.17 -5.78 9.18
N GLN A 123 -11.18 -5.24 8.49
CA GLN A 123 -11.36 -4.57 7.19
C GLN A 123 -11.87 -5.56 6.13
N TRP A 124 -11.33 -6.78 6.07
CA TRP A 124 -11.82 -7.83 5.18
C TRP A 124 -13.32 -8.11 5.39
N LYS A 125 -13.73 -8.32 6.65
CA LYS A 125 -15.14 -8.60 6.98
C LYS A 125 -16.05 -7.44 6.59
N ARG A 126 -15.65 -6.21 6.89
CA ARG A 126 -16.39 -4.98 6.58
C ARG A 126 -16.57 -4.82 5.07
N LEU A 127 -15.48 -4.80 4.31
CA LEU A 127 -15.47 -4.58 2.87
C LEU A 127 -16.18 -5.71 2.10
N LYS A 128 -16.12 -6.95 2.61
CA LYS A 128 -16.90 -8.07 2.07
C LYS A 128 -18.40 -7.85 2.25
N GLY A 129 -18.80 -7.36 3.43
CA GLY A 129 -20.19 -7.02 3.75
C GLY A 129 -20.73 -5.86 2.91
N GLU A 130 -19.85 -4.94 2.50
CA GLU A 130 -20.16 -3.82 1.59
C GLU A 130 -20.20 -4.22 0.11
N GLY A 131 -19.84 -5.48 -0.23
CA GLY A 131 -19.95 -6.03 -1.59
C GLY A 131 -18.76 -5.75 -2.50
N HIS A 132 -17.60 -5.35 -1.95
CA HIS A 132 -16.38 -5.15 -2.74
C HIS A 132 -15.75 -6.47 -3.21
N ALA A 133 -15.02 -6.42 -4.33
CA ALA A 133 -14.25 -7.56 -4.83
C ALA A 133 -12.94 -7.67 -4.04
N LEU A 134 -12.86 -8.68 -3.17
CA LEU A 134 -11.69 -8.92 -2.32
C LEU A 134 -10.80 -10.03 -2.89
N THR A 135 -9.49 -9.86 -2.84
CA THR A 135 -8.51 -10.93 -3.09
C THR A 135 -7.47 -10.95 -1.99
N TYR A 136 -7.08 -12.15 -1.55
CA TYR A 136 -6.09 -12.39 -0.52
C TYR A 136 -4.84 -13.07 -1.09
N TRP A 137 -3.68 -12.47 -0.87
CA TRP A 137 -2.36 -12.94 -1.24
C TRP A 137 -1.50 -13.16 0.00
N GLN A 138 -0.76 -14.26 0.01
CA GLN A 138 0.19 -14.60 1.06
C GLN A 138 1.51 -15.04 0.42
N GLN A 139 2.63 -14.76 1.07
CA GLN A 139 3.93 -15.26 0.63
C GLN A 139 4.03 -16.77 0.85
N SER A 140 4.58 -17.50 -0.11
CA SER A 140 5.10 -18.85 0.08
C SER A 140 6.50 -18.79 0.69
N GLU A 141 7.02 -19.93 1.16
CA GLU A 141 8.38 -20.06 1.75
C GLU A 141 9.52 -19.53 0.85
N ASP A 142 9.29 -19.44 -0.47
CA ASP A 142 10.22 -18.85 -1.45
C ASP A 142 9.98 -17.34 -1.72
N GLY A 143 9.14 -16.69 -0.91
CA GLY A 143 8.80 -15.26 -0.98
C GLY A 143 7.80 -14.89 -2.09
N ARG A 144 7.27 -15.85 -2.86
CA ARG A 144 6.34 -15.57 -3.96
C ARG A 144 4.91 -15.35 -3.48
N TRP A 145 4.18 -14.50 -4.19
CA TRP A 145 2.77 -14.23 -3.90
C TRP A 145 1.87 -15.38 -4.38
N VAL A 146 1.13 -15.98 -3.46
CA VAL A 146 0.13 -17.02 -3.72
C VAL A 146 -1.27 -16.50 -3.38
N LYS A 147 -2.19 -16.54 -4.35
CA LYS A 147 -3.59 -16.21 -4.13
C LYS A 147 -4.26 -17.30 -3.28
N LYS A 148 -4.93 -16.90 -2.19
CA LYS A 148 -5.58 -17.79 -1.23
C LYS A 148 -7.11 -17.64 -1.21
N ALA A 149 -7.64 -16.47 -1.56
CA ALA A 149 -9.06 -16.19 -1.76
C ALA A 149 -9.24 -15.10 -2.82
#